data_AF-A0AAD7C6G2-F1
#
_entry.id   AF-A0AAD7C6G2-F1
#
_cell.length_a   1.000
_cell.length_b   1.000
_cell.length_c   1.000
_cell.angle_alpha   90.00
_cell.angle_beta   90.00
_cell.angle_gamma   90.00
#
_symmetry.space_group_name_H-M   'P 1'
#
loop_
_entity.id
_entity.type
_entity.pdbx_description
1 polymer ?
#
loop_
_entity_poly.entity_id
_entity_poly.type
_entity_poly.pdbx_seq_one_letter_code
_entity_poly.pdbx_strand_id
1 'polypeptide(L)'
;MINNTGIFLALCQHGFVLLLCDMIRSGELAKYPLAIVDELLDCFPKKAGLRYDVGRRFEATIRNSDLGPRAKERLLKMLVGAFHGHVHNRLCQLQYLANYIHGLSLEDLEGCEQFFSKSNGLAKSVRYASRSHQQQDITTYIKHFDITINDMAQSWPHAGRTLATSSRPFT
;
A
#
# COMPACT_ATOMS: atom_id res chain seq x y z
N MET A 1 -23.09 16.85 -9.96
CA MET A 1 -21.64 16.71 -10.22
C MET A 1 -21.00 16.08 -8.98
N ILE A 2 -20.41 14.89 -9.09
CA ILE A 2 -19.66 14.28 -7.98
C ILE A 2 -18.26 14.93 -8.01
N ASN A 3 -17.93 15.71 -6.98
CA ASN A 3 -16.63 16.36 -6.89
C ASN A 3 -15.59 15.34 -6.42
N ASN A 4 -14.78 14.81 -7.34
CA ASN A 4 -13.64 13.97 -7.00
C ASN A 4 -12.46 14.86 -6.62
N THR A 5 -11.88 14.62 -5.44
CA THR A 5 -10.76 15.42 -4.92
C THR A 5 -9.42 14.72 -5.04
N GLY A 6 -9.41 13.43 -5.40
CA GLY A 6 -8.20 12.64 -5.57
C GLY A 6 -8.48 11.15 -5.58
N ILE A 7 -7.42 10.35 -5.48
CA ILE A 7 -7.52 8.89 -5.37
C ILE A 7 -6.82 8.43 -4.09
N PHE A 8 -7.33 7.35 -3.51
CA PHE A 8 -6.67 6.63 -2.44
C PHE A 8 -6.42 5.20 -2.94
N LEU A 9 -5.23 4.65 -2.70
CA LEU A 9 -4.84 3.37 -3.27
C LEU A 9 -3.95 2.56 -2.33
N ALA A 10 -3.84 1.26 -2.61
CA ALA A 10 -2.86 0.38 -2.02
C ALA A 10 -2.01 -0.27 -3.12
N LEU A 11 -0.71 -0.35 -2.86
CA LEU A 11 0.25 -1.08 -3.70
C LEU A 11 0.72 -2.34 -2.98
N CYS A 12 1.15 -3.34 -3.73
CA CYS A 12 1.96 -4.42 -3.17
C CYS A 12 3.43 -3.99 -3.04
N GLN A 13 4.23 -4.82 -2.34
CA GLN A 13 5.67 -4.64 -2.19
C GLN A 13 6.49 -4.59 -3.50
N HIS A 14 5.87 -4.98 -4.62
CA HIS A 14 6.50 -4.91 -5.94
C HIS A 14 6.11 -3.64 -6.71
N GLY A 15 5.26 -2.78 -6.13
CA GLY A 15 4.79 -1.55 -6.78
C GLY A 15 3.51 -1.69 -7.61
N PHE A 16 2.95 -2.89 -7.76
CA PHE A 16 1.67 -3.07 -8.47
C PHE A 16 0.49 -2.49 -7.70
N VAL A 17 -0.44 -1.83 -8.39
CA VAL A 17 -1.68 -1.33 -7.80
C VAL A 17 -2.61 -2.50 -7.47
N LEU A 18 -2.93 -2.66 -6.18
CA LEU A 18 -3.84 -3.70 -5.70
C LEU A 18 -5.28 -3.21 -5.67
N LEU A 19 -5.50 -2.03 -5.11
CA LEU A 19 -6.82 -1.44 -4.90
C LEU A 19 -6.74 0.08 -5.10
N LEU A 20 -7.81 0.67 -5.61
CA LEU A 20 -7.96 2.11 -5.78
C LEU A 20 -9.41 2.53 -5.54
N CYS A 21 -9.61 3.66 -4.87
CA CYS A 21 -10.91 4.29 -4.74
C CYS A 21 -10.85 5.82 -4.93
N ASP A 22 -11.95 6.38 -5.44
CA ASP A 22 -12.09 7.82 -5.63
C ASP A 22 -12.38 8.54 -4.30
N MET A 23 -11.65 9.63 -4.03
CA MET A 23 -11.90 10.49 -2.88
C MET A 23 -13.01 11.52 -3.17
N ILE A 24 -14.24 11.11 -2.89
CA ILE A 24 -15.43 11.93 -3.14
C ILE A 24 -15.66 13.02 -2.08
N ARG A 25 -15.67 14.28 -2.53
CA ARG A 25 -16.06 15.52 -1.80
C ARG A 25 -15.21 15.89 -0.57
N SER A 26 -14.22 15.09 -0.22
CA SER A 26 -13.34 15.27 0.93
C SER A 26 -11.95 14.82 0.55
N GLY A 27 -10.92 15.40 1.14
CA GLY A 27 -9.57 14.82 1.09
C GLY A 27 -9.49 13.49 1.84
N GLU A 28 -8.29 13.12 2.27
CA GLU A 28 -8.03 11.86 2.93
C GLU A 28 -8.74 11.75 4.29
N LEU A 29 -9.83 10.97 4.33
CA LEU A 29 -10.58 10.61 5.53
C LEU A 29 -10.40 9.13 5.82
N ALA A 30 -10.50 8.73 7.10
CA ALA A 30 -10.31 7.35 7.55
C ALA A 30 -11.19 6.31 6.83
N LYS A 31 -12.34 6.72 6.25
CA LYS A 31 -13.21 5.82 5.47
C LYS A 31 -12.51 5.17 4.26
N TYR A 32 -11.57 5.86 3.61
CA TYR A 32 -10.86 5.33 2.44
C TYR A 32 -9.86 4.22 2.81
N PRO A 33 -8.90 4.45 3.73
CA PRO A 33 -8.03 3.37 4.18
C PRO A 33 -8.80 2.26 4.88
N LEU A 34 -9.92 2.53 5.56
CA LEU A 34 -10.76 1.47 6.13
C LEU A 34 -11.38 0.58 5.05
N ALA A 35 -11.92 1.17 3.98
CA ALA A 35 -12.45 0.40 2.84
C ALA A 35 -11.36 -0.42 2.16
N ILE A 36 -10.15 0.11 2.02
CA ILE A 36 -9.00 -0.64 1.49
C ILE A 36 -8.66 -1.82 2.41
N VAL A 37 -8.59 -1.61 3.73
CA VAL A 37 -8.33 -2.69 4.70
C VAL A 37 -9.41 -3.78 4.62
N ASP A 38 -10.68 -3.39 4.51
CA ASP A 38 -11.83 -4.29 4.43
C ASP A 38 -11.64 -5.32 3.29
N GLU A 39 -11.30 -4.83 2.09
CA GLU A 39 -11.02 -5.63 0.89
C GLU A 39 -9.72 -6.45 1.01
N LEU A 40 -8.64 -5.85 1.53
CA LEU A 40 -7.36 -6.55 1.68
C LEU A 40 -7.47 -7.74 2.65
N LEU A 41 -8.30 -7.65 3.70
CA LEU A 41 -8.51 -8.74 4.65
C LEU A 41 -9.17 -9.98 4.02
N ASP A 42 -9.91 -9.81 2.92
CA ASP A 42 -10.56 -10.89 2.20
C ASP A 42 -9.67 -11.45 1.08
N CYS A 43 -8.81 -10.62 0.51
CA CYS A 43 -7.94 -11.00 -0.61
C CYS A 43 -6.60 -11.61 -0.18
N PHE A 44 -6.06 -11.27 1.00
CA PHE A 44 -4.72 -11.67 1.41
C PHE A 44 -4.71 -12.71 2.55
N PRO A 45 -3.67 -13.55 2.62
CA PRO A 45 -3.53 -14.53 3.70
C PRO A 45 -3.31 -13.86 5.07
N LYS A 46 -3.40 -14.66 6.13
CA LYS A 46 -3.08 -14.20 7.49
C LYS A 46 -1.64 -13.68 7.58
N LYS A 47 -1.40 -12.78 8.52
CA LYS A 47 -0.11 -12.11 8.78
C LYS A 47 0.33 -11.15 7.67
N ALA A 48 -0.63 -10.55 6.96
CA ALA A 48 -0.34 -9.47 6.02
C ALA A 48 0.20 -8.23 6.76
N GLY A 49 1.22 -7.60 6.18
CA GLY A 49 1.74 -6.30 6.60
C GLY A 49 1.11 -5.18 5.77
N LEU A 50 0.70 -4.09 6.41
CA LEU A 50 0.15 -2.92 5.73
C LEU A 50 0.87 -1.66 6.20
N ARG A 51 1.53 -0.96 5.28
CA ARG A 51 2.19 0.32 5.57
C ARG A 51 1.24 1.48 5.34
N TYR A 52 1.28 2.43 6.26
CA TYR A 52 0.57 3.69 6.16
C TYR A 52 1.27 4.73 7.03
N ASP A 53 1.41 5.98 6.58
CA ASP A 53 2.19 7.01 7.27
C ASP A 53 1.70 7.26 8.70
N VAL A 54 0.39 7.16 8.91
CA VAL A 54 -0.25 7.25 10.22
C VAL A 54 -0.60 5.87 10.80
N GLY A 55 0.08 4.82 10.34
CA GLY A 55 -0.22 3.41 10.59
C GLY A 55 -0.38 3.05 12.07
N ARG A 56 0.45 3.61 12.96
CA ARG A 56 0.29 3.42 14.42
C ARG A 56 -1.06 3.95 14.93
N ARG A 57 -1.46 5.15 14.52
CA ARG A 57 -2.75 5.73 14.94
C ARG A 57 -3.90 4.99 14.26
N PHE A 58 -3.71 4.65 13.00
CA PHE A 58 -4.71 3.97 12.20
C PHE A 58 -4.97 2.54 12.68
N GLU A 59 -3.98 1.84 13.25
CA GLU A 59 -4.20 0.54 13.90
C GLU A 59 -5.24 0.64 15.02
N ALA A 60 -5.23 1.72 15.81
CA ALA A 60 -6.25 1.96 16.82
C ALA A 60 -7.63 2.23 16.18
N THR A 61 -7.67 2.93 15.04
CA THR A 61 -8.89 3.13 14.26
C THR A 61 -9.46 1.81 13.76
N ILE A 62 -8.64 0.94 13.16
CA ILE A 62 -9.06 -0.40 12.69
C ILE A 62 -9.60 -1.21 13.86
N ARG A 63 -8.84 -1.27 14.97
CA ARG A 63 -9.22 -2.04 16.17
C ARG A 63 -10.57 -1.61 16.76
N ASN A 64 -10.88 -0.31 16.70
CA ASN A 64 -12.11 0.26 17.23
C ASN A 64 -13.25 0.35 16.20
N SER A 65 -13.04 -0.17 15.00
CA SER A 65 -14.07 -0.29 13.95
C SER A 65 -14.63 -1.71 13.90
N ASP A 66 -15.65 -1.93 13.06
CA ASP A 66 -16.22 -3.25 12.81
C ASP A 66 -15.20 -4.25 12.21
N LEU A 67 -14.09 -3.74 11.63
CA LEU A 67 -13.00 -4.56 11.11
C LEU A 67 -12.11 -5.13 12.21
N GLY A 68 -12.16 -4.61 13.44
CA GLY A 68 -11.25 -4.96 14.53
C GLY A 68 -11.14 -6.47 14.81
N PRO A 69 -12.25 -7.21 14.99
CA PRO A 69 -12.22 -8.65 15.19
C PRO A 69 -11.54 -9.39 14.03
N ARG A 70 -11.88 -9.03 12.79
CA ARG A 70 -11.35 -9.68 11.59
C ARG A 70 -9.87 -9.35 11.36
N ALA A 71 -9.48 -8.10 11.54
CA ALA A 71 -8.07 -7.68 11.48
C ALA A 71 -7.21 -8.42 12.52
N LYS A 72 -7.74 -8.62 13.73
CA LYS A 72 -7.08 -9.42 14.78
C LYS A 72 -6.97 -10.89 14.38
N GLU A 73 -8.05 -11.50 13.88
CA GLU A 73 -8.07 -12.90 13.46
C GLU A 73 -7.15 -13.19 12.27
N ARG A 74 -7.00 -12.19 11.37
CA ARG A 74 -6.09 -12.20 10.24
C ARG A 74 -4.65 -11.84 10.61
N LEU A 75 -4.38 -11.46 11.87
CA LEU A 75 -3.07 -11.03 12.33
C LEU A 75 -2.50 -9.88 11.49
N LEU A 76 -3.35 -8.94 11.07
CA LEU A 76 -2.94 -7.76 10.30
C LEU A 76 -1.91 -6.97 11.11
N LYS A 77 -0.79 -6.64 10.49
CA LYS A 77 0.27 -5.86 11.12
C LYS A 77 0.44 -4.52 10.41
N MET A 78 0.20 -3.43 11.13
CA MET A 78 0.52 -2.09 10.61
C MET A 78 2.03 -1.86 10.62
N LEU A 79 2.53 -1.20 9.58
CA LEU A 79 3.94 -0.91 9.34
C LEU A 79 4.14 0.60 9.18
N VAL A 80 5.34 1.05 9.52
CA VAL A 80 5.82 2.42 9.28
C VAL A 80 7.11 2.34 8.46
N GLY A 81 7.21 3.19 7.43
CA GLY A 81 8.40 3.28 6.58
C GLY A 81 9.64 3.71 7.35
N ALA A 82 10.83 3.36 6.84
CA ALA A 82 12.10 3.63 7.52
C ALA A 82 12.35 5.14 7.74
N PHE A 83 11.91 5.97 6.80
CA PHE A 83 12.06 7.43 6.88
C PHE A 83 11.17 8.05 7.96
N HIS A 84 9.97 7.51 8.17
CA HIS A 84 9.08 7.96 9.24
C HIS A 84 9.44 7.40 10.62
N GLY A 85 10.11 6.25 10.68
CA GLY A 85 10.51 5.63 11.95
C GLY A 85 11.33 6.53 12.87
N HIS A 86 12.24 7.33 12.30
CA HIS A 86 13.18 8.15 13.06
C HIS A 86 12.52 9.27 13.88
N VAL A 87 11.31 9.71 13.49
CA VAL A 87 10.54 10.71 14.25
C VAL A 87 9.69 10.09 15.38
N HIS A 88 9.72 8.76 15.54
CA HIS A 88 8.99 8.05 16.59
C HIS A 88 9.89 7.64 17.76
N ASN A 89 9.29 7.43 18.93
CA ASN A 89 10.00 6.88 20.08
C ASN A 89 10.46 5.43 19.83
N ARG A 90 11.46 4.98 20.60
CA ARG A 90 12.08 3.66 20.41
C ARG A 90 11.09 2.50 20.47
N LEU A 91 10.08 2.54 21.33
CA LEU A 91 9.07 1.48 21.43
C LEU A 91 8.23 1.39 20.15
N CYS A 92 7.81 2.53 19.62
CA CYS A 92 7.10 2.59 18.35
C CYS A 92 7.97 2.09 17.19
N GLN A 93 9.26 2.46 17.17
CA GLN A 93 10.19 1.95 16.18
C GLN A 93 10.29 0.42 16.21
N LEU A 94 10.52 -0.17 17.38
CA LEU A 94 10.65 -1.62 17.54
C LEU A 94 9.37 -2.39 17.15
N GLN A 95 8.20 -1.76 17.31
CA GLN A 95 6.92 -2.42 17.07
C GLN A 95 6.41 -2.29 15.63
N TYR A 96 6.76 -1.20 14.93
CA TYR A 96 6.14 -0.85 13.64
C TYR A 96 7.12 -0.66 12.48
N LEU A 97 8.43 -0.46 12.73
CA LEU A 97 9.38 -0.35 11.62
C LEU A 97 9.51 -1.69 10.91
N ALA A 98 9.44 -1.63 9.58
CA ALA A 98 9.55 -2.79 8.71
C ALA A 98 10.83 -3.61 8.97
N ASN A 99 11.95 -2.93 9.24
CA ASN A 99 13.25 -3.56 9.52
C ASN A 99 13.24 -4.49 10.75
N TYR A 100 12.30 -4.32 11.67
CA TYR A 100 12.17 -5.17 12.86
C TYR A 100 11.07 -6.22 12.74
N ILE A 101 10.38 -6.29 11.60
CA ILE A 101 9.24 -7.19 11.38
C ILE A 101 9.66 -8.31 10.43
N HIS A 102 9.65 -9.53 10.96
CA HIS A 102 10.04 -10.71 10.20
C HIS A 102 9.03 -11.03 9.07
N GLY A 103 9.55 -11.36 7.89
CA GLY A 103 8.74 -11.75 6.72
C GLY A 103 8.48 -10.64 5.71
N LEU A 104 8.99 -9.42 5.93
CA LEU A 104 8.98 -8.34 4.94
C LEU A 104 10.23 -8.38 4.06
N SER A 105 10.08 -7.99 2.80
CA SER A 105 11.21 -7.72 1.90
C SER A 105 11.99 -6.48 2.35
N LEU A 106 13.24 -6.37 1.88
CA LEU A 106 14.04 -5.15 2.00
C LEU A 106 13.46 -4.08 1.07
N GLU A 107 12.48 -3.34 1.57
CA GLU A 107 11.79 -2.25 0.87
C GLU A 107 11.72 -1.00 1.76
N ASP A 108 11.76 0.19 1.16
CA ASP A 108 11.57 1.46 1.87
C ASP A 108 10.10 1.73 2.24
N LEU A 109 9.18 1.01 1.58
CA LEU A 109 7.72 1.11 1.65
C LEU A 109 7.18 2.44 1.10
N GLU A 110 7.93 3.14 0.24
CA GLU A 110 7.57 4.45 -0.34
C GLU A 110 6.87 4.33 -1.71
N GLY A 111 6.29 3.16 -2.02
CA GLY A 111 5.71 2.88 -3.32
C GLY A 111 4.57 3.85 -3.70
N CYS A 112 3.71 4.20 -2.73
CA CYS A 112 2.57 5.09 -2.99
C CYS A 112 3.04 6.50 -3.40
N GLU A 113 4.06 7.02 -2.73
CA GLU A 113 4.69 8.30 -2.98
C GLU A 113 5.32 8.33 -4.38
N GLN A 114 6.01 7.25 -4.76
CA GLN A 114 6.57 7.10 -6.11
C GLN A 114 5.48 7.05 -7.17
N PHE A 115 4.38 6.32 -6.93
CA PHE A 115 3.24 6.26 -7.82
C PHE A 115 2.63 7.66 -8.00
N PHE A 116 2.31 8.36 -6.90
CA PHE A 116 1.69 9.68 -6.93
C PHE A 116 2.58 10.72 -7.62
N SER A 117 3.90 10.67 -7.38
CA SER A 117 4.86 11.54 -8.05
C SER A 117 4.81 11.35 -9.57
N LYS A 118 4.79 10.10 -10.05
CA LYS A 118 4.75 9.79 -11.49
C LYS A 118 3.37 10.10 -12.10
N SER A 119 2.29 9.78 -11.39
CA SER A 119 0.91 9.99 -11.88
C SER A 119 0.52 11.46 -11.97
N ASN A 120 1.28 12.37 -11.33
CA ASN A 120 1.07 13.81 -11.45
C ASN A 120 1.14 14.31 -12.91
N GLY A 121 1.78 13.58 -13.82
CA GLY A 121 1.74 13.85 -15.25
C GLY A 121 0.32 13.86 -15.84
N LEU A 122 -0.61 13.07 -15.28
CA LEU A 122 -2.02 13.03 -15.69
C LEU A 122 -2.84 14.21 -15.18
N ALA A 123 -2.36 14.95 -14.16
CA ALA A 123 -3.17 15.93 -13.45
C ALA A 123 -3.78 17.00 -14.39
N LYS A 124 -3.05 17.36 -15.45
CA LYS A 124 -3.51 18.34 -16.45
C LYS A 124 -4.67 17.83 -17.30
N SER A 125 -4.62 16.56 -17.74
CA SER A 125 -5.68 15.98 -18.59
C SER A 125 -6.92 15.64 -17.78
N VAL A 126 -6.75 15.10 -16.57
CA VAL A 126 -7.89 14.62 -15.77
C VAL A 126 -8.63 15.71 -15.00
N ARG A 127 -8.02 16.90 -14.80
CA ARG A 127 -8.62 18.00 -14.02
C ARG A 127 -9.96 18.49 -14.58
N TYR A 128 -10.07 18.55 -15.90
CA TYR A 128 -11.27 19.05 -16.59
C TYR A 128 -12.03 17.95 -17.33
N ALA A 129 -11.59 16.70 -17.20
CA ALA A 129 -12.23 15.55 -17.81
C ALA A 129 -13.57 15.25 -17.13
N SER A 130 -14.51 14.66 -17.88
CA SER A 130 -15.67 14.03 -17.25
C SER A 130 -15.21 12.88 -16.34
N ARG A 131 -16.05 12.50 -15.37
CA ARG A 131 -15.73 11.40 -14.45
C ARG A 131 -15.33 10.10 -15.19
N SER A 132 -16.06 9.75 -16.24
CA SER A 132 -15.79 8.56 -17.03
C SER A 132 -14.43 8.62 -17.73
N HIS A 133 -14.07 9.75 -18.33
CA HIS A 133 -12.77 9.94 -18.97
C HIS A 133 -11.64 9.96 -17.95
N GLN A 134 -11.82 10.64 -16.80
CA GLN A 134 -10.86 10.60 -15.70
C GLN A 134 -10.58 9.16 -15.26
N GLN A 135 -11.63 8.36 -15.04
CA GLN A 135 -11.48 6.96 -14.64
C GLN A 135 -10.79 6.12 -15.71
N GLN A 136 -11.11 6.34 -16.99
CA GLN A 136 -10.45 5.67 -18.11
C GLN A 136 -8.96 6.03 -18.21
N ASP A 137 -8.61 7.30 -18.07
CA ASP A 137 -7.24 7.79 -18.13
C ASP A 137 -6.40 7.24 -16.96
N ILE A 138 -6.94 7.30 -15.73
CA ILE A 138 -6.29 6.74 -14.54
C ILE A 138 -6.10 5.23 -14.70
N THR A 139 -7.14 4.51 -15.14
CA THR A 139 -7.06 3.06 -15.35
C THR A 139 -6.03 2.70 -16.43
N THR A 140 -5.98 3.46 -17.51
CA THR A 140 -5.01 3.26 -18.60
C THR A 140 -3.59 3.50 -18.11
N TYR A 141 -3.38 4.57 -17.34
CA TYR A 141 -2.09 4.84 -16.72
C TYR A 141 -1.64 3.73 -15.78
N ILE A 142 -2.51 3.22 -14.92
CA ILE A 142 -2.19 2.13 -13.98
C ILE A 142 -1.75 0.88 -14.75
N LYS A 143 -2.48 0.50 -15.80
CA LYS A 143 -2.10 -0.64 -16.65
C LYS A 143 -0.69 -0.48 -17.23
N HIS A 144 -0.37 0.72 -17.72
CA HIS A 144 0.95 1.00 -18.27
C HIS A 144 2.04 1.03 -17.19
N PHE A 145 1.73 1.60 -16.02
CA PHE A 145 2.61 1.63 -14.86
C PHE A 145 2.98 0.22 -14.41
N ASP A 146 1.99 -0.65 -14.25
CA ASP A 146 2.19 -2.05 -13.84
C ASP A 146 3.04 -2.82 -14.87
N ILE A 147 2.81 -2.64 -16.18
CA ILE A 147 3.66 -3.23 -17.22
C ILE A 147 5.12 -2.78 -17.07
N THR A 148 5.34 -1.47 -16.87
CA THR A 148 6.68 -0.91 -16.70
C THR A 148 7.37 -1.50 -15.48
N ILE A 149 6.65 -1.64 -14.36
CA ILE A 149 7.16 -2.29 -13.15
C ILE A 149 7.51 -3.75 -13.41
N ASN A 150 6.68 -4.50 -14.13
CA ASN A 150 6.97 -5.88 -14.50
C ASN A 150 8.22 -6.01 -15.39
N ASP A 151 8.40 -5.13 -16.37
CA ASP A 151 9.58 -5.13 -17.24
C ASP A 151 10.86 -4.79 -16.47
N MET A 152 10.77 -3.86 -15.51
CA MET A 152 11.86 -3.56 -14.57
C MET A 152 12.19 -4.74 -13.66
N ALA A 153 11.18 -5.46 -13.16
CA ALA A 153 11.37 -6.64 -12.33
C ALA A 153 12.05 -7.78 -13.11
N GLN A 154 11.69 -7.97 -14.39
CA GLN A 154 12.26 -9.01 -15.26
C GLN A 154 13.68 -8.69 -15.74
N SER A 155 14.02 -7.42 -15.88
CA SER A 155 15.37 -6.98 -16.28
C SER A 155 16.40 -6.98 -15.13
N TRP A 156 15.97 -7.24 -13.89
CA TRP A 156 16.88 -7.34 -12.74
C TRP A 156 17.72 -8.63 -12.79
N PRO A 157 19.06 -8.57 -12.84
CA PRO A 157 19.93 -9.74 -13.10
C PRO A 157 19.94 -10.86 -12.03
N HIS A 158 19.14 -10.75 -10.97
CA HIS A 158 19.22 -11.63 -9.78
C HIS A 158 17.88 -12.24 -9.33
N ALA A 159 16.76 -11.99 -10.02
CA ALA A 159 15.45 -12.51 -9.62
C ALA A 159 15.29 -14.05 -9.79
N GLY A 160 16.22 -14.72 -10.49
CA GLY A 160 16.16 -16.16 -10.76
C GLY A 160 16.81 -17.10 -9.73
N ARG A 161 17.25 -16.63 -8.56
CA ARG A 161 18.03 -17.48 -7.61
C ARG A 161 17.63 -17.35 -6.13
N THR A 162 16.34 -17.39 -5.79
CA THR A 162 15.94 -17.63 -4.38
C THR A 162 14.66 -18.46 -4.24
N LEU A 163 14.47 -19.45 -5.11
CA LEU A 163 13.59 -20.60 -4.86
C LEU A 163 14.43 -21.87 -4.90
N ALA A 164 15.39 -21.96 -3.99
CA ALA A 164 16.04 -23.23 -3.64
C ALA A 164 15.90 -23.40 -2.13
N THR A 165 15.14 -24.43 -1.77
CA THR A 165 14.92 -24.95 -0.42
C THR A 165 16.19 -24.91 0.44
N SER A 166 16.16 -24.18 1.55
CA SER A 166 17.08 -24.44 2.66
C SER A 166 16.28 -24.88 3.88
N SER A 167 15.99 -26.17 3.93
CA SER A 167 15.81 -26.88 5.19
C SER A 167 17.17 -26.91 5.89
N ARG A 168 17.37 -26.04 6.87
CA ARG A 168 18.36 -26.27 7.93
C ARG A 168 17.66 -26.18 9.28
N PRO A 169 17.69 -27.24 10.10
CA PRO A 169 17.31 -27.14 11.50
C PRO A 169 18.45 -26.44 12.24
N PHE A 170 18.12 -25.42 13.03
CA PHE A 170 19.03 -24.91 14.04
C PHE A 170 18.67 -25.53 15.39
N THR A 171 19.64 -26.24 15.95
CA THR A 171 19.78 -26.55 17.38
C THR A 171 19.86 -25.28 18.21
#